data_AF-A0A7U9NB08-F1
#
_entry.id   AF-A0A7U9NB08-F1
#
_cell.length_a   1.000
_cell.length_b   1.000
_cell.length_c   1.000
_cell.angle_alpha   90.00
_cell.angle_beta   90.00
_cell.angle_gamma   90.00
#
_symmetry.space_group_name_H-M   'P 1'
#
loop_
_entity.id
_entity.type
_entity.pdbx_description
1 polymer ?
#
loop_
_entity_poly.entity_id
_entity_poly.type
_entity_poly.pdbx_seq_one_letter_code
_entity_poly.pdbx_strand_id
1 'polypeptide(L)'
;MIEYAAETLSGIPSIIYGLVGMLFFCQFFGMKTSLLAGAFTLVIMNLPTIMRTTQESLKTVPQSYREGAFGLGAGKWRVIYTVVLPGCIDGVITGCILSVGRILGESAALLFTAGFAHALNGILEGLGSAGATLTVALYVYAKENGEFGIAFAIAAILMILTMFINLSATLASRYFQKRRNV
;
A
#
# COMPACT_ATOMS: atom_id res chain seq x y z
N MET A 1 -11.52 -6.43 -19.46
CA MET A 1 -10.22 -7.14 -19.42
C MET A 1 -9.34 -6.69 -18.26
N ILE A 2 -9.06 -5.39 -18.11
CA ILE A 2 -8.22 -4.89 -16.99
C ILE A 2 -8.85 -5.20 -15.61
N GLU A 3 -10.17 -5.05 -15.49
CA GLU A 3 -10.90 -5.37 -14.25
C GLU A 3 -10.80 -6.86 -13.90
N TYR A 4 -11.05 -7.75 -14.86
CA TYR A 4 -10.84 -9.19 -14.70
C TYR A 4 -9.40 -9.54 -14.31
N ALA A 5 -8.39 -8.93 -14.92
CA ALA A 5 -6.99 -9.17 -14.57
C ALA A 5 -6.69 -8.76 -13.11
N ALA A 6 -7.21 -7.61 -12.67
CA ALA A 6 -7.04 -7.17 -11.28
C ALA A 6 -7.81 -8.04 -10.27
N GLU A 7 -8.99 -8.56 -10.63
CA GLU A 7 -9.72 -9.51 -9.80
C GLU A 7 -8.97 -10.83 -9.67
N THR A 8 -8.39 -11.34 -10.77
CA THR A 8 -7.54 -12.53 -10.70
C THR A 8 -6.30 -12.31 -9.83
N LEU A 9 -5.71 -11.11 -9.88
CA LEU A 9 -4.55 -10.74 -9.08
C LEU A 9 -4.94 -10.64 -7.58
N SER A 10 -6.09 -10.04 -7.28
CA SER A 10 -6.61 -9.95 -5.91
C SER A 10 -6.96 -11.33 -5.30
N GLY A 11 -7.22 -12.34 -6.12
CA GLY A 11 -7.53 -13.70 -5.68
C GLY A 11 -6.31 -14.53 -5.25
N ILE A 12 -5.09 -14.05 -5.54
CA ILE A 12 -3.85 -14.76 -5.22
C ILE A 12 -3.51 -14.58 -3.72
N PRO A 13 -3.23 -15.65 -2.96
CA PRO A 13 -2.77 -15.56 -1.58
C PRO A 13 -1.45 -14.77 -1.43
N SER A 14 -1.30 -14.02 -0.33
CA SER A 14 -0.12 -13.17 -0.07
C SER A 14 1.22 -13.94 0.02
N ILE A 15 1.19 -15.21 0.42
CA ILE A 15 2.38 -16.08 0.44
C ILE A 15 2.93 -16.29 -0.98
N ILE A 16 2.05 -16.47 -1.98
CA ILE A 16 2.47 -16.68 -3.37
C ILE A 16 3.17 -15.41 -3.89
N TYR A 17 2.66 -14.23 -3.55
CA TYR A 17 3.35 -12.97 -3.85
C TYR A 17 4.75 -12.90 -3.22
N GLY A 18 4.89 -13.32 -1.96
CA GLY A 18 6.20 -13.39 -1.29
C GLY A 18 7.20 -14.30 -2.01
N LEU A 19 6.77 -15.50 -2.38
CA LEU A 19 7.61 -16.48 -3.07
C LEU A 19 8.00 -16.01 -4.48
N VAL A 20 7.03 -15.53 -5.26
CA VAL A 20 7.28 -14.98 -6.61
C VAL A 20 8.16 -13.73 -6.53
N GLY A 21 7.91 -12.85 -5.55
CA GLY A 21 8.72 -11.68 -5.29
C GLY A 21 10.16 -12.04 -4.96
N MET A 22 10.40 -13.08 -4.16
CA MET A 22 11.74 -13.58 -3.86
C MET A 22 12.45 -14.09 -5.13
N LEU A 23 11.78 -14.91 -5.93
CA LEU A 23 12.36 -15.44 -7.17
C LEU A 23 12.67 -14.33 -8.19
N PHE A 24 11.77 -13.37 -8.33
CA PHE A 24 11.92 -12.31 -9.32
C PHE A 24 12.88 -11.20 -8.87
N PHE A 25 12.70 -10.64 -7.67
CA PHE A 25 13.52 -9.53 -7.21
C PHE A 25 14.84 -9.99 -6.60
N CYS A 26 14.83 -11.01 -5.74
CA CYS A 26 16.05 -11.42 -5.05
C CYS A 26 16.95 -12.27 -5.97
N GLN A 27 16.38 -13.19 -6.75
CA GLN A 27 17.14 -14.14 -7.56
C GLN A 27 17.37 -13.68 -9.01
N PHE A 28 16.34 -13.19 -9.72
CA PHE A 28 16.51 -12.75 -11.11
C PHE A 28 17.19 -11.37 -11.21
N PHE A 29 16.81 -10.40 -10.37
CA PHE A 29 17.47 -9.09 -10.30
C PHE A 29 18.73 -9.06 -9.41
N GLY A 30 19.04 -10.15 -8.71
CA GLY A 30 20.23 -10.26 -7.85
C GLY A 30 20.23 -9.34 -6.63
N MET A 31 19.08 -8.76 -6.25
CA MET A 31 18.98 -7.80 -5.14
C MET A 31 19.14 -8.43 -3.74
N LYS A 32 19.37 -9.75 -3.66
CA LYS A 32 19.38 -10.54 -2.42
C LYS A 32 18.13 -10.26 -1.57
N THR A 33 18.06 -10.77 -0.35
CA THR A 33 16.99 -10.38 0.58
C THR A 33 17.19 -8.93 1.00
N SER A 34 16.25 -8.06 0.62
CA SER A 34 16.34 -6.61 0.84
C SER A 34 14.96 -5.99 1.12
N LEU A 35 14.93 -4.89 1.87
CA LEU A 35 13.68 -4.15 2.09
C LEU A 35 13.08 -3.64 0.78
N LEU A 36 13.92 -3.26 -0.20
CA LEU A 36 13.45 -2.82 -1.52
C LEU A 36 12.71 -3.94 -2.28
N ALA A 37 13.24 -5.17 -2.27
CA ALA A 37 12.55 -6.31 -2.87
C ALA A 37 11.18 -6.56 -2.19
N GLY A 38 11.12 -6.42 -0.86
CA GLY A 38 9.87 -6.50 -0.11
C GLY A 38 8.88 -5.39 -0.47
N ALA A 39 9.36 -4.14 -0.60
CA ALA A 39 8.53 -3.00 -0.98
C ALA A 39 7.94 -3.18 -2.38
N PHE A 40 8.72 -3.60 -3.38
CA PHE A 40 8.20 -3.85 -4.73
C PHE A 40 7.17 -4.98 -4.76
N THR A 41 7.41 -6.04 -3.99
CA THR A 41 6.45 -7.15 -3.86
C THR A 41 5.12 -6.68 -3.28
N LEU A 42 5.16 -5.84 -2.22
CA LEU A 42 3.96 -5.25 -1.63
C LEU A 42 3.25 -4.29 -2.58
N VAL A 43 3.98 -3.53 -3.40
CA VAL A 43 3.37 -2.65 -4.41
C VAL A 43 2.56 -3.47 -5.40
N ILE A 44 3.11 -4.58 -5.92
CA ILE A 44 2.40 -5.46 -6.86
C ILE A 44 1.15 -6.06 -6.19
N MET A 45 1.29 -6.50 -4.94
CA MET A 45 0.17 -7.10 -4.19
C MET A 45 -0.97 -6.10 -3.93
N ASN A 46 -0.65 -4.83 -3.62
CA ASN A 46 -1.66 -3.81 -3.28
C ASN A 46 -2.19 -3.03 -4.49
N LEU A 47 -1.53 -3.13 -5.64
CA LEU A 47 -1.95 -2.50 -6.89
C LEU A 47 -3.43 -2.74 -7.25
N PRO A 48 -3.97 -3.99 -7.23
CA PRO A 48 -5.38 -4.22 -7.58
C PRO A 48 -6.35 -3.49 -6.63
N THR A 49 -6.03 -3.43 -5.34
CA THR A 49 -6.83 -2.73 -4.32
C THR A 49 -6.89 -1.22 -4.57
N ILE A 50 -5.73 -0.60 -4.83
CA ILE A 50 -5.64 0.83 -5.15
C ILE A 50 -6.35 1.13 -6.46
N MET A 51 -6.20 0.27 -7.46
CA MET A 51 -6.82 0.45 -8.77
C MET A 51 -8.36 0.41 -8.65
N ARG A 52 -8.91 -0.56 -7.91
CA ARG A 52 -10.37 -0.69 -7.73
C ARG A 52 -10.98 0.48 -6.98
N THR A 53 -10.36 0.88 -5.86
CA THR A 53 -10.80 2.06 -5.09
C THR A 53 -10.73 3.34 -5.91
N THR A 54 -9.67 3.53 -6.70
CA THR A 54 -9.54 4.66 -7.63
C THR A 54 -10.61 4.63 -8.72
N GLN A 55 -10.92 3.46 -9.28
CA GLN A 55 -11.96 3.31 -10.30
C GLN A 55 -13.36 3.63 -9.77
N GLU A 56 -13.71 3.13 -8.59
CA GLU A 56 -14.98 3.46 -7.93
C GLU A 56 -15.08 4.97 -7.68
N SER A 57 -13.98 5.59 -7.25
CA SER A 57 -13.88 7.04 -7.06
C SER A 57 -14.03 7.84 -8.37
N LEU A 58 -13.53 7.32 -9.49
CA LEU A 58 -13.69 7.97 -10.80
C LEU A 58 -15.14 7.87 -11.32
N LYS A 59 -15.84 6.78 -10.97
CA LYS A 59 -17.25 6.57 -11.36
C LYS A 59 -18.20 7.51 -10.63
N THR A 60 -17.83 8.06 -9.46
CA THR A 60 -18.68 9.01 -8.73
C THR A 60 -18.76 10.38 -9.40
N VAL A 61 -17.82 10.73 -10.29
CA VAL A 61 -17.81 12.01 -11.00
C VAL A 61 -18.91 12.03 -12.07
N PRO A 62 -19.93 12.92 -11.97
CA PRO A 62 -21.02 13.01 -12.93
C PRO A 62 -20.52 13.26 -14.36
N GLN A 63 -21.15 12.59 -15.33
CA GLN A 63 -20.81 12.75 -16.74
C GLN A 63 -21.13 14.15 -17.26
N SER A 64 -22.16 14.80 -16.74
CA SER A 64 -22.53 16.19 -17.11
C SER A 64 -21.37 17.18 -16.91
N TYR A 65 -20.55 17.04 -15.87
CA TYR A 65 -19.39 17.93 -15.68
C TYR A 65 -18.32 17.74 -16.76
N ARG A 66 -18.15 16.50 -17.24
CA ARG A 66 -17.21 16.20 -18.34
C ARG A 66 -17.72 16.79 -19.65
N GLU A 67 -19.00 16.56 -19.96
CA GLU A 67 -19.64 17.06 -21.17
C GLU A 67 -19.70 18.59 -21.22
N GLY A 68 -20.01 19.24 -20.09
CA GLY A 68 -19.97 20.71 -19.97
C GLY A 68 -18.57 21.28 -20.24
N ALA A 69 -17.52 20.65 -19.70
CA ALA A 69 -16.14 21.08 -19.96
C ALA A 69 -15.73 20.88 -21.42
N PHE A 70 -16.16 19.78 -22.07
CA PHE A 70 -15.96 19.60 -23.51
C PHE A 70 -16.74 20.62 -24.35
N GLY A 71 -17.95 20.99 -23.94
CA GLY A 71 -18.76 22.03 -24.58
C GLY A 71 -18.13 23.43 -24.52
N LEU A 72 -17.32 23.70 -23.50
CA LEU A 72 -16.49 24.91 -23.39
C LEU A 72 -15.20 24.85 -24.22
N GLY A 73 -14.99 23.81 -25.02
CA GLY A 73 -13.78 23.62 -25.83
C GLY A 73 -12.56 23.14 -25.05
N ALA A 74 -12.72 22.64 -23.82
CA ALA A 74 -11.59 22.11 -23.05
C ALA A 74 -11.11 20.78 -23.65
N GLY A 75 -9.80 20.66 -23.89
CA GLY A 75 -9.18 19.41 -24.33
C GLY A 75 -9.22 18.32 -23.26
N LYS A 76 -9.13 17.04 -23.68
CA LYS A 76 -9.21 15.86 -22.81
C LYS A 76 -8.30 15.94 -21.56
N TRP A 77 -7.05 16.36 -21.74
CA TRP A 77 -6.10 16.53 -20.64
C TRP A 77 -6.56 17.57 -19.60
N ARG A 78 -7.12 18.69 -20.05
CA ARG A 78 -7.60 19.74 -19.14
C ARG A 78 -8.84 19.29 -18.37
N VAL A 79 -9.75 18.56 -19.02
CA VAL A 79 -10.91 17.96 -18.32
C VAL A 79 -10.47 16.99 -17.24
N ILE A 80 -9.46 16.15 -17.51
CA ILE A 80 -8.93 15.19 -16.54
C ILE A 80 -8.37 15.93 -15.32
N TYR A 81 -7.48 16.89 -15.50
CA TYR A 81 -6.82 17.58 -14.38
C TYR A 81 -7.73 18.55 -13.63
N THR A 82 -8.65 19.23 -14.31
CA THR A 82 -9.44 20.33 -13.72
C THR A 82 -10.80 19.88 -13.21
N VAL A 83 -11.38 18.81 -13.76
CA VAL A 83 -12.73 18.35 -13.40
C VAL A 83 -12.68 16.98 -12.73
N VAL A 84 -12.07 16.00 -13.39
CA VAL A 84 -12.14 14.60 -12.96
C VAL A 84 -11.25 14.33 -11.75
N LEU A 85 -9.97 14.71 -11.81
CA LEU A 85 -8.98 14.48 -10.77
C LEU A 85 -9.38 15.10 -9.42
N PRO A 86 -9.81 16.38 -9.35
CA PRO A 86 -10.34 16.92 -8.10
C PRO A 86 -11.63 16.18 -7.70
N GLY A 87 -12.55 15.89 -8.63
CA GLY A 87 -13.79 15.19 -8.31
C GLY A 87 -13.60 13.82 -7.62
N CYS A 88 -12.54 13.08 -7.94
CA CYS A 88 -12.30 11.73 -7.41
C CYS A 88 -11.23 11.63 -6.30
N ILE A 89 -10.54 12.73 -5.97
CA ILE A 89 -9.35 12.69 -5.08
C ILE A 89 -9.66 12.11 -3.69
N ASP A 90 -10.85 12.36 -3.16
CA ASP A 90 -11.23 11.93 -1.81
C ASP A 90 -11.26 10.41 -1.68
N GLY A 91 -11.77 9.74 -2.72
CA GLY A 91 -11.80 8.28 -2.74
C GLY A 91 -10.43 7.67 -3.06
N VAL A 92 -9.59 8.34 -3.86
CA VAL A 92 -8.19 7.93 -4.07
C VAL A 92 -7.39 8.01 -2.76
N ILE A 93 -7.53 9.11 -2.01
CA ILE A 93 -6.87 9.27 -0.70
C ILE A 93 -7.33 8.15 0.25
N THR A 94 -8.63 7.87 0.29
CA THR A 94 -9.19 6.78 1.11
C THR A 94 -8.60 5.42 0.70
N GLY A 95 -8.49 5.13 -0.60
CA GLY A 95 -7.85 3.92 -1.11
C GLY A 95 -6.39 3.79 -0.70
N CYS A 96 -5.64 4.90 -0.72
CA CYS A 96 -4.26 4.94 -0.22
C CYS A 96 -4.18 4.63 1.28
N ILE A 97 -5.06 5.22 2.11
CA ILE A 97 -5.09 4.99 3.56
C ILE A 97 -5.33 3.51 3.86
N LEU A 98 -6.34 2.91 3.22
CA LEU A 98 -6.64 1.48 3.39
C LEU A 98 -5.47 0.58 2.97
N SER A 99 -4.78 0.95 1.89
CA SER A 99 -3.61 0.20 1.40
C SER A 99 -2.43 0.28 2.36
N VAL A 100 -2.17 1.45 2.97
CA VAL A 100 -1.16 1.60 4.03
C VAL A 100 -1.51 0.73 5.23
N GLY A 101 -2.77 0.74 5.67
CA GLY A 101 -3.24 -0.13 6.75
C GLY A 101 -3.01 -1.62 6.45
N ARG A 102 -3.27 -2.05 5.22
CA ARG A 102 -2.99 -3.41 4.76
C ARG A 102 -1.50 -3.73 4.80
N ILE A 103 -0.64 -2.85 4.26
CA ILE A 103 0.82 -3.02 4.24
C ILE A 103 1.40 -3.21 5.64
N LEU A 104 0.94 -2.43 6.62
CA LEU A 104 1.41 -2.54 8.02
C LEU A 104 1.13 -3.93 8.62
N GLY A 105 0.03 -4.57 8.23
CA GLY A 105 -0.35 -5.91 8.71
C GLY A 105 0.24 -7.07 7.91
N GLU A 106 0.95 -6.82 6.80
CA GLU A 106 1.51 -7.89 5.98
C GLU A 106 2.79 -8.47 6.60
N SER A 107 2.80 -9.79 6.73
CA SER A 107 3.97 -10.56 7.21
C SER A 107 4.41 -11.62 6.19
N ALA A 108 3.45 -12.32 5.59
CA ALA A 108 3.71 -13.43 4.68
C ALA A 108 4.59 -13.04 3.47
N ALA A 109 4.27 -11.94 2.78
CA ALA A 109 5.03 -11.53 1.60
C ALA A 109 6.45 -11.06 1.95
N LEU A 110 6.60 -10.41 3.11
CA LEU A 110 7.86 -9.83 3.57
C LEU A 110 8.83 -10.85 4.16
N LEU A 111 8.29 -11.93 4.74
CA LEU A 111 9.06 -13.01 5.32
C LEU A 111 10.07 -13.61 4.32
N PHE A 112 9.65 -13.79 3.06
CA PHE A 112 10.48 -14.37 2.01
C PHE A 112 11.33 -13.34 1.24
N THR A 113 10.96 -12.06 1.26
CA THR A 113 11.60 -11.01 0.43
C THR A 113 12.56 -10.14 1.22
N ALA A 114 12.09 -9.57 2.34
CA ALA A 114 12.87 -8.69 3.21
C ALA A 114 13.70 -9.49 4.25
N GLY A 115 13.20 -10.68 4.64
CA GLY A 115 13.87 -11.58 5.58
C GLY A 115 13.81 -11.11 7.04
N PHE A 116 14.69 -11.69 7.87
CA PHE A 116 14.67 -11.53 9.33
C PHE A 116 15.92 -10.85 9.91
N ALA A 117 16.80 -10.31 9.05
CA ALA A 117 18.09 -9.82 9.52
C ALA A 117 17.93 -8.60 10.44
N HIS A 118 18.62 -8.62 11.58
CA HIS A 118 18.81 -7.49 12.49
C HIS A 118 20.07 -6.71 12.08
N ALA A 119 20.11 -6.23 10.83
CA ALA A 119 21.22 -5.41 10.35
C ALA A 119 20.88 -3.92 10.54
N LEU A 120 21.52 -3.27 11.50
CA LEU A 120 21.48 -1.81 11.66
C LEU A 120 22.46 -1.17 10.67
N ASN A 121 22.08 -1.14 9.40
CA ASN A 121 22.77 -0.35 8.39
C ASN A 121 22.12 1.04 8.29
N GLY A 122 22.88 2.08 7.92
CA GLY A 122 22.33 3.44 7.73
C GLY A 122 21.17 3.47 6.74
N ILE A 123 20.29 4.48 6.77
CA ILE A 123 19.00 4.50 6.00
C ILE A 123 19.17 4.10 4.52
N LEU A 124 20.23 4.56 3.84
CA LEU A 124 20.48 4.27 2.42
C LEU A 124 21.03 2.85 2.17
N GLU A 125 21.92 2.35 3.04
CA GLU A 125 22.48 0.99 2.94
C GLU A 125 21.51 -0.07 3.47
N GLY A 126 20.67 0.32 4.43
CA GLY A 126 19.59 -0.47 5.03
C GLY A 126 18.55 -0.91 4.01
N LEU A 127 18.21 -0.04 3.05
CA LEU A 127 17.28 -0.33 1.96
C LEU A 127 17.74 -1.50 1.07
N GLY A 128 19.05 -1.62 0.85
CA GLY A 128 19.67 -2.70 0.07
C GLY A 128 19.97 -3.96 0.89
N SER A 129 19.84 -3.90 2.22
CA SER A 129 20.08 -5.04 3.11
C SER A 129 18.78 -5.69 3.59
N ALA A 130 18.90 -6.93 4.06
CA ALA A 130 17.80 -7.63 4.70
C ALA A 130 17.40 -6.92 6.00
N GLY A 131 16.10 -6.85 6.28
CA GLY A 131 15.60 -6.23 7.50
C GLY A 131 14.23 -6.74 7.89
N ALA A 132 14.03 -6.93 9.19
CA ALA A 132 12.77 -7.37 9.76
C ALA A 132 11.81 -6.17 9.91
N THR A 133 10.61 -6.29 9.34
CA THR A 133 9.51 -5.38 9.70
C THR A 133 8.94 -5.75 11.07
N LEU A 134 8.29 -4.81 11.77
CA LEU A 134 7.70 -5.09 13.09
C LEU A 134 6.74 -6.28 13.05
N THR A 135 5.98 -6.43 11.96
CA THR A 135 4.99 -7.52 11.80
C THR A 135 5.66 -8.87 11.59
N VAL A 136 6.77 -8.89 10.86
CA VAL A 136 7.61 -10.09 10.71
C VAL A 136 8.31 -10.43 12.02
N ALA A 137 8.81 -9.44 12.76
CA ALA A 137 9.39 -9.63 14.08
C ALA A 137 8.36 -10.21 15.07
N LEU A 138 7.14 -9.68 15.11
CA LEU A 138 6.04 -10.23 15.91
C LEU A 138 5.82 -11.70 15.61
N TYR A 139 5.76 -12.07 14.32
CA TYR A 139 5.58 -13.46 13.89
C TYR A 139 6.70 -14.37 14.43
N VAL A 140 7.96 -13.97 14.29
CA VAL A 140 9.12 -14.73 14.79
C VAL A 140 9.11 -14.87 16.29
N TYR A 141 8.93 -13.77 17.03
CA TYR A 141 8.95 -13.83 18.50
C TYR A 141 7.76 -14.63 19.06
N ALA A 142 6.60 -14.55 18.43
CA ALA A 142 5.43 -15.32 18.83
C ALA A 142 5.57 -16.82 18.51
N LYS A 143 6.14 -17.17 17.34
CA LYS A 143 6.09 -18.55 16.82
C LYS A 143 7.40 -19.32 17.00
N GLU A 144 8.56 -18.69 16.84
CA GLU A 144 9.86 -19.35 16.94
C GLU A 144 10.42 -19.30 18.36
N ASN A 145 10.33 -18.16 19.05
CA ASN A 145 10.90 -17.99 20.39
C ASN A 145 9.93 -18.35 21.52
N GLY A 146 8.61 -18.36 21.26
CA GLY A 146 7.59 -18.61 22.28
C GLY A 146 7.52 -17.54 23.37
N GLU A 147 8.17 -16.39 23.17
CA GLU A 147 8.22 -15.27 24.11
C GLU A 147 7.01 -14.36 23.92
N PHE A 148 5.85 -14.85 24.37
CA PHE A 148 4.59 -14.12 24.23
C PHE A 148 4.62 -12.73 24.87
N GLY A 149 5.39 -12.51 25.94
CA GLY A 149 5.54 -11.20 26.56
C GLY A 149 6.08 -10.13 25.60
N ILE A 150 7.14 -10.44 24.86
CA ILE A 150 7.71 -9.54 23.85
C ILE A 150 6.78 -9.43 22.65
N ALA A 151 6.18 -10.54 22.20
CA ALA A 151 5.24 -10.52 21.09
C ALA A 151 4.01 -9.63 21.36
N PHE A 152 3.45 -9.68 22.57
CA PHE A 152 2.35 -8.78 22.97
C PHE A 152 2.79 -7.32 23.05
N ALA A 153 4.02 -7.04 23.49
CA ALA A 153 4.56 -5.69 23.46
C ALA A 153 4.69 -5.16 22.02
N ILE A 154 5.23 -5.96 21.10
CA ILE A 154 5.31 -5.61 19.68
C ILE A 154 3.92 -5.42 19.08
N ALA A 155 2.96 -6.29 19.42
CA ALA A 155 1.57 -6.20 18.96
C ALA A 155 0.91 -4.90 19.44
N ALA A 156 1.10 -4.53 20.70
CA ALA A 156 0.58 -3.29 21.26
C ALA A 156 1.17 -2.06 20.56
N ILE A 157 2.50 -2.06 20.32
CA ILE A 157 3.18 -0.99 19.59
C ILE A 157 2.65 -0.88 18.15
N LEU A 158 2.54 -2.01 17.44
CA LEU A 158 1.98 -2.07 16.09
C LEU A 158 0.55 -1.54 16.05
N MET A 159 -0.28 -1.93 17.01
CA MET A 159 -1.67 -1.50 17.09
C MET A 159 -1.78 0.01 17.31
N ILE A 160 -1.02 0.56 18.27
CA ILE A 160 -0.99 2.00 18.55
C ILE A 160 -0.47 2.78 17.34
N LEU A 161 0.61 2.31 16.71
CA LEU A 161 1.19 2.94 15.53
C LEU A 161 0.21 2.93 14.36
N THR A 162 -0.43 1.80 14.10
CA THR A 162 -1.42 1.65 13.02
C THR A 162 -2.64 2.53 13.26
N MET A 163 -3.11 2.62 14.50
CA MET A 163 -4.20 3.52 14.88
C MET A 163 -3.79 4.98 14.65
N PHE A 164 -2.58 5.37 15.08
CA PHE A 164 -2.08 6.73 14.93
C PHE A 164 -1.93 7.13 13.45
N ILE A 165 -1.37 6.26 12.60
CA ILE A 165 -1.21 6.50 11.16
C ILE A 165 -2.58 6.61 10.48
N ASN A 166 -3.51 5.68 10.74
CA ASN A 166 -4.84 5.72 10.12
C ASN A 166 -5.64 6.95 10.58
N LEU A 167 -5.56 7.30 11.87
CA LEU A 167 -6.26 8.46 12.41
C LEU A 167 -5.71 9.77 11.85
N SER A 168 -4.38 9.94 11.84
CA SER A 168 -3.73 11.13 11.28
C SER A 168 -4.01 11.27 9.78
N ALA A 169 -3.97 10.17 9.02
CA ALA A 169 -4.28 10.20 7.60
C ALA A 169 -5.76 10.52 7.32
N THR A 170 -6.68 9.98 8.12
CA THR A 170 -8.12 10.29 8.01
C THR A 170 -8.41 11.75 8.37
N LEU A 171 -7.78 12.28 9.44
CA LEU A 171 -7.92 13.68 9.83
C LEU A 171 -7.35 14.63 8.78
N ALA A 172 -6.17 14.30 8.22
CA ALA A 172 -5.58 15.06 7.12
C ALA A 172 -6.52 15.07 5.90
N SER A 173 -7.05 13.90 5.50
CA SER A 173 -8.01 13.79 4.39
C SER A 173 -9.25 14.67 4.63
N ARG A 174 -9.84 14.63 5.83
CA ARG A 174 -11.00 15.45 6.19
C ARG A 174 -10.68 16.95 6.20
N TYR A 175 -9.48 17.32 6.64
CA TYR A 175 -9.03 18.71 6.63
C TYR A 175 -8.90 19.27 5.22
N PHE A 176 -8.29 18.51 4.30
CA PHE A 176 -8.19 18.87 2.89
C PHE A 176 -9.57 18.95 2.21
N GLN A 177 -10.48 18.05 2.58
CA GLN A 177 -11.84 18.04 2.05
C GLN A 177 -12.64 19.29 2.51
N LYS A 178 -12.52 19.68 3.79
CA LYS A 178 -13.21 20.85 4.34
C LYS A 178 -12.77 22.17 3.72
N ARG A 179 -11.49 22.31 3.35
CA ARG A 179 -10.98 23.50 2.64
C ARG A 179 -11.45 23.63 1.19
N ARG A 180 -12.01 22.57 0.60
CA ARG A 180 -12.46 22.55 -0.80
C ARG A 180 -13.95 22.80 -0.97
N ASN A 181 -14.73 22.58 0.09
CA ASN A 181 -16.16 22.90 0.15
C ASN A 181 -16.45 24.33 0.64
N VAL A 182 -15.41 25.15 0.84
CA VAL A 182 -15.46 26.58 1.18
C VAL A 182 -14.82 27.34 0.03
#